data_AF-A0A095XBC9-F1
#
_entry.id   AF-A0A095XBC9-F1
#
_cell.length_a   1.000
_cell.length_b   1.000
_cell.length_c   1.000
_cell.angle_alpha   90.00
_cell.angle_beta   90.00
_cell.angle_gamma   90.00
#
_symmetry.space_group_name_H-M   'P 1'
#
loop_
_entity.id
_entity.type
_entity.pdbx_description
1 polymer ?
#
loop_
_entity_poly.entity_id
_entity_poly.type
_entity_poly.pdbx_seq_one_letter_code
_entity_poly.pdbx_strand_id
1 'polypeptide(L)'
;MDKNKRILSFLISFFMVISFIVPINAEKDEKNIFKEILKDDFEKNSSIQEIDSAEQKIYMVGVEGESILELLDQGYDEEKANKIALDIQNKAIESIKSFKNVKIGEKYLYTTNGFSITTDRNTAKKISLLPLISSISEAQVYEKRVNNVRNILEIASIKKEYGLDGAGMVVAVLDSGVDHTHKDMNIDSDNVKLTEEIVNGLKSKNKITYGKYFSSKIPFAYNYADDSSNVVRDTLKERADFSHGTHVAGIIGANTKDGGVTGIAPNAQILNMKIFSNNPKVPGASEDKIVKAIDDAVKLGADL
;
A
#
# COMPACT_ATOMS: atom_id res chain seq x y z
N MET A 1 -40.52 19.45 -3.48
CA MET A 1 -39.44 18.58 -3.99
C MET A 1 -39.03 19.13 -5.35
N ASP A 2 -37.82 19.67 -5.45
CA ASP A 2 -37.44 20.70 -6.42
C ASP A 2 -37.05 20.13 -7.80
N LYS A 3 -37.50 20.78 -8.88
CA LYS A 3 -37.34 20.31 -10.28
C LYS A 3 -35.86 20.19 -10.71
N ASN A 4 -34.98 20.98 -10.10
CA ASN A 4 -33.54 20.97 -10.39
C ASN A 4 -32.83 19.69 -9.95
N LYS A 5 -33.35 18.98 -8.93
CA LYS A 5 -32.80 17.68 -8.50
C LYS A 5 -33.11 16.55 -9.49
N ARG A 6 -34.13 16.70 -10.33
CA ARG A 6 -34.50 15.68 -11.33
C ARG A 6 -33.58 15.68 -12.55
N ILE A 7 -32.99 16.82 -12.93
CA ILE A 7 -32.12 16.92 -14.11
C ILE A 7 -30.74 16.31 -13.82
N LEU A 8 -30.19 16.54 -12.62
CA LEU A 8 -28.89 15.99 -12.20
C LEU A 8 -28.93 14.46 -12.01
N SER A 9 -30.03 13.93 -11.47
CA SER A 9 -30.22 12.47 -11.36
C SER A 9 -30.41 11.78 -12.73
N PHE A 10 -30.91 12.48 -13.75
CA PHE A 10 -31.12 11.91 -15.09
C PHE A 10 -29.82 11.87 -15.91
N LEU A 11 -28.92 12.82 -15.70
CA LEU A 11 -27.59 12.83 -16.33
C LEU A 11 -26.67 11.73 -15.78
N ILE A 12 -26.78 11.42 -14.49
CA ILE A 12 -26.01 10.34 -13.85
C ILE A 12 -26.54 8.95 -14.29
N SER A 13 -27.86 8.78 -14.51
CA SER A 13 -28.40 7.49 -14.98
C SER A 13 -28.24 7.25 -16.48
N PHE A 14 -28.02 8.29 -17.29
CA PHE A 14 -27.76 8.13 -18.72
C PHE A 14 -26.33 7.61 -19.01
N PHE A 15 -25.40 7.80 -18.07
CA PHE A 15 -24.00 7.48 -18.25
C PHE A 15 -23.59 6.04 -17.90
N MET A 16 -24.41 5.31 -17.14
CA MET A 16 -24.14 3.90 -16.84
C MET A 16 -24.38 2.96 -18.03
N VAL A 17 -24.87 3.46 -19.18
CA VAL A 17 -25.24 2.64 -20.34
C VAL A 17 -24.25 2.79 -21.52
N ILE A 18 -23.29 3.72 -21.49
CA ILE A 18 -22.37 3.97 -22.62
C ILE A 18 -20.97 3.33 -22.42
N SER A 19 -20.78 2.48 -21.42
CA SER A 19 -19.50 1.75 -21.23
C SER A 19 -19.26 0.58 -22.21
N PHE A 20 -19.95 0.54 -23.36
CA PHE A 20 -19.62 -0.42 -24.41
C PHE A 20 -19.12 0.31 -25.66
N ILE A 21 -17.78 0.26 -25.81
CA ILE A 21 -16.99 0.57 -27.00
C ILE A 21 -16.87 2.07 -27.29
N VAL A 22 -15.88 2.72 -26.68
CA VAL A 22 -15.38 4.00 -27.19
C VAL A 22 -13.86 3.93 -27.36
N PRO A 23 -13.29 4.37 -28.50
CA PRO A 23 -11.84 4.42 -28.69
C PRO A 23 -11.17 5.34 -27.66
N ILE A 24 -9.95 4.97 -27.25
CA ILE A 24 -9.10 5.58 -26.21
C ILE A 24 -9.04 7.12 -26.25
N ASN A 25 -9.14 7.74 -27.44
CA ASN A 25 -9.13 9.20 -27.56
C ASN A 25 -10.37 9.88 -26.97
N ALA A 26 -11.55 9.26 -27.04
CA ALA A 26 -12.78 9.84 -26.53
C ALA A 26 -12.86 9.80 -25.00
N GLU A 27 -12.22 8.82 -24.34
CA GLU A 27 -12.14 8.75 -22.88
C GLU A 27 -11.34 9.94 -22.31
N LYS A 28 -10.34 10.40 -23.06
CA LYS A 28 -9.52 11.58 -22.69
C LYS A 28 -10.29 12.88 -22.85
N ASP A 29 -11.07 13.01 -23.93
CA ASP A 29 -11.93 14.17 -24.17
C ASP A 29 -13.09 14.26 -23.15
N GLU A 30 -13.64 13.12 -22.75
CA GLU A 30 -14.71 13.03 -21.76
C GLU A 30 -14.23 13.39 -20.34
N LYS A 31 -13.02 12.94 -19.95
CA LYS A 31 -12.36 13.38 -18.71
C LYS A 31 -12.12 14.90 -18.68
N ASN A 32 -11.78 15.50 -19.82
CA ASN A 32 -11.56 16.95 -19.92
C ASN A 32 -12.87 17.74 -19.76
N ILE A 33 -13.94 17.32 -20.44
CA ILE A 33 -15.27 17.94 -20.34
C ILE A 33 -15.79 17.84 -18.90
N PHE A 34 -15.58 16.71 -18.23
CA PHE A 34 -15.99 16.54 -16.84
C PHE A 34 -15.20 17.45 -15.88
N LYS A 35 -13.88 17.60 -16.09
CA LYS A 35 -13.04 18.54 -15.33
C LYS A 35 -13.51 19.99 -15.52
N GLU A 36 -13.92 20.39 -16.73
CA GLU A 36 -14.49 21.71 -16.99
C GLU A 36 -15.83 21.93 -16.29
N ILE A 37 -16.75 20.95 -16.33
CA ILE A 37 -18.04 21.03 -15.64
C ILE A 37 -17.85 21.17 -14.13
N LEU A 38 -16.95 20.39 -13.54
CA LEU A 38 -16.64 20.48 -12.11
C LEU A 38 -16.05 21.83 -11.72
N LYS A 39 -15.23 22.42 -12.58
CA LYS A 39 -14.62 23.73 -12.35
C LYS A 39 -15.69 24.84 -12.38
N ASP A 40 -16.58 24.82 -13.35
CA ASP A 40 -17.69 25.78 -13.49
C ASP A 40 -18.66 25.70 -12.29
N ASP A 41 -18.96 24.50 -11.82
CA ASP A 41 -19.87 24.28 -10.69
C ASP A 41 -19.21 24.71 -9.36
N PHE A 42 -17.87 24.56 -9.24
CA PHE A 42 -17.09 25.05 -8.11
C PHE A 42 -17.06 26.58 -8.03
N GLU A 43 -16.85 27.26 -9.17
CA GLU A 43 -16.85 28.73 -9.21
C GLU A 43 -18.23 29.30 -8.83
N LYS A 44 -19.32 28.64 -9.27
CA LYS A 44 -20.71 29.05 -9.00
C LYS A 44 -21.18 28.77 -7.57
N ASN A 45 -20.71 27.70 -6.92
CA ASN A 45 -21.22 27.23 -5.62
C ASN A 45 -20.25 27.42 -4.44
N SER A 46 -19.17 28.18 -4.62
CA SER A 46 -18.11 28.44 -3.61
C SER A 46 -18.56 29.13 -2.32
N SER A 47 -19.83 29.54 -2.20
CA SER A 47 -20.40 30.24 -1.04
C SER A 47 -21.22 29.36 -0.08
N ILE A 48 -21.23 28.02 -0.24
CA ILE A 48 -22.01 27.12 0.62
C ILE A 48 -21.11 26.12 1.37
N GLN A 49 -21.10 26.25 2.71
CA GLN A 49 -20.58 25.39 3.79
C GLN A 49 -19.08 25.50 4.20
N GLU A 50 -18.79 26.49 5.05
CA GLU A 50 -17.53 26.63 5.80
C GLU A 50 -17.33 25.58 6.93
N ILE A 51 -18.35 24.81 7.31
CA ILE A 51 -18.33 24.02 8.57
C ILE A 51 -17.52 22.71 8.45
N ASP A 52 -17.35 22.16 7.24
CA ASP A 52 -16.61 20.90 6.99
C ASP A 52 -15.18 21.15 6.44
N SER A 53 -14.72 22.41 6.46
CA SER A 53 -13.54 22.87 5.71
C SER A 53 -12.21 22.89 6.49
N ALA A 54 -12.23 22.61 7.80
CA ALA A 54 -11.03 22.72 8.65
C ALA A 54 -10.41 21.37 9.05
N GLU A 55 -11.15 20.26 8.92
CA GLU A 55 -10.62 18.94 9.26
C GLU A 55 -9.59 18.49 8.23
N GLN A 56 -8.35 18.28 8.68
CA GLN A 56 -7.32 17.72 7.83
C GLN A 56 -7.46 16.20 7.76
N LYS A 57 -7.51 15.69 6.54
CA LYS A 57 -7.62 14.26 6.26
C LYS A 57 -6.51 13.82 5.31
N ILE A 58 -6.25 12.52 5.30
CA ILE A 58 -5.33 11.90 4.36
C ILE A 58 -6.08 11.60 3.07
N TYR A 59 -5.52 12.00 1.93
CA TYR A 59 -6.02 11.68 0.60
C TYR A 59 -4.96 10.91 -0.19
N MET A 60 -5.39 9.87 -0.90
CA MET A 60 -4.61 9.17 -1.90
C MET A 60 -4.70 9.94 -3.22
N VAL A 61 -3.56 10.26 -3.82
CA VAL A 61 -3.46 11.05 -5.05
C VAL A 61 -2.84 10.18 -6.14
N GLY A 62 -3.64 9.88 -7.18
CA GLY A 62 -3.15 9.24 -8.40
C GLY A 62 -2.56 10.27 -9.35
N VAL A 63 -1.46 9.91 -10.00
CA VAL A 63 -0.78 10.74 -11.01
C VAL A 63 -1.14 10.22 -12.40
N GLU A 64 -1.20 11.10 -13.40
CA GLU A 64 -1.47 10.74 -14.82
C GLU A 64 -0.34 9.93 -15.49
N GLY A 65 0.78 9.73 -14.80
CA GLY A 65 1.92 8.96 -15.29
C GLY A 65 1.80 7.48 -14.91
N GLU A 66 2.32 6.62 -15.76
CA GLU A 66 2.38 5.18 -15.53
C GLU A 66 3.28 4.84 -14.33
N SER A 67 2.95 3.73 -13.68
CA SER A 67 3.76 3.09 -12.65
C SER A 67 4.97 2.38 -13.25
N ILE A 68 5.93 2.00 -12.40
CA ILE A 68 7.10 1.24 -12.86
C ILE A 68 6.65 -0.08 -13.48
N LEU A 69 5.68 -0.77 -12.87
CA LEU A 69 5.18 -2.06 -13.37
C LEU A 69 4.57 -1.93 -14.76
N GLU A 70 3.73 -0.93 -14.99
CA GLU A 70 3.13 -0.68 -16.32
C GLU A 70 4.19 -0.37 -17.39
N LEU A 71 5.23 0.38 -17.03
CA LEU A 71 6.35 0.68 -17.93
C LEU A 71 7.21 -0.57 -18.21
N LEU A 72 7.43 -1.43 -17.21
CA LEU A 72 8.12 -2.70 -17.40
C LEU A 72 7.34 -3.61 -18.36
N ASP A 73 6.01 -3.67 -18.22
CA ASP A 73 5.12 -4.44 -19.12
C ASP A 73 5.15 -3.92 -20.57
N GLN A 74 5.47 -2.65 -20.76
CA GLN A 74 5.71 -2.05 -22.08
C GLN A 74 7.12 -2.30 -22.63
N GLY A 75 7.97 -3.02 -21.90
CA GLY A 75 9.32 -3.38 -22.32
C GLY A 75 10.38 -2.31 -22.04
N TYR A 76 10.09 -1.32 -21.20
CA TYR A 76 11.13 -0.43 -20.68
C TYR A 76 12.02 -1.20 -19.69
N ASP A 77 13.31 -0.88 -19.67
CA ASP A 77 14.19 -1.33 -18.60
C ASP A 77 13.85 -0.63 -17.28
N GLU A 78 14.23 -1.24 -16.16
CA GLU A 78 13.86 -0.79 -14.82
C GLU A 78 14.41 0.61 -14.49
N GLU A 79 15.62 0.96 -14.94
CA GLU A 79 16.22 2.27 -14.67
C GLU A 79 15.43 3.38 -15.39
N LYS A 80 15.09 3.15 -16.66
CA LYS A 80 14.30 4.06 -17.47
C LYS A 80 12.86 4.17 -16.98
N ALA A 81 12.23 3.05 -16.61
CA ALA A 81 10.89 3.03 -16.03
C ALA A 81 10.84 3.85 -14.73
N ASN A 82 11.80 3.64 -13.82
CA ASN A 82 11.95 4.44 -12.61
C ASN A 82 12.07 5.93 -12.90
N LYS A 83 12.92 6.31 -13.86
CA LYS A 83 13.16 7.72 -14.20
C LYS A 83 11.90 8.40 -14.75
N ILE A 84 11.17 7.73 -15.65
CA ILE A 84 9.95 8.27 -16.27
C ILE A 84 8.87 8.47 -15.20
N ALA A 85 8.57 7.42 -14.44
CA ALA A 85 7.52 7.46 -13.42
C ALA A 85 7.82 8.54 -12.36
N LEU A 86 9.09 8.61 -11.91
CA LEU A 86 9.53 9.56 -10.89
C LEU A 86 9.51 11.03 -11.38
N ASP A 87 9.85 11.28 -12.64
CA ASP A 87 9.80 12.63 -13.23
C ASP A 87 8.37 13.18 -13.22
N ILE A 88 7.39 12.38 -13.65
CA ILE A 88 5.98 12.79 -13.66
C ILE A 88 5.47 13.00 -12.24
N GLN A 89 5.79 12.08 -11.31
CA GLN A 89 5.40 12.22 -9.90
C GLN A 89 5.97 13.50 -9.28
N ASN A 90 7.24 13.83 -9.53
CA ASN A 90 7.86 15.03 -9.00
C ASN A 90 7.20 16.30 -9.55
N LYS A 91 6.86 16.33 -10.85
CA LYS A 91 6.11 17.44 -11.46
C LYS A 91 4.71 17.58 -10.85
N ALA A 92 4.02 16.46 -10.60
CA ALA A 92 2.73 16.47 -9.91
C ALA A 92 2.85 17.05 -8.49
N ILE A 93 3.84 16.60 -7.71
CA ILE A 93 4.12 17.13 -6.37
C ILE A 93 4.48 18.62 -6.43
N GLU A 94 5.29 19.05 -7.41
CA GLU A 94 5.64 20.46 -7.58
C GLU A 94 4.41 21.34 -7.88
N SER A 95 3.46 20.85 -8.67
CA SER A 95 2.23 21.57 -9.00
C SER A 95 1.35 21.88 -7.78
N ILE A 96 1.47 21.08 -6.71
CA ILE A 96 0.69 21.25 -5.47
C ILE A 96 1.44 21.99 -4.36
N LYS A 97 2.75 22.23 -4.49
CA LYS A 97 3.55 22.91 -3.45
C LYS A 97 3.09 24.34 -3.14
N SER A 98 2.38 24.98 -4.08
CA SER A 98 1.85 26.35 -3.92
C SER A 98 0.61 26.40 -3.01
N PHE A 99 -0.06 25.27 -2.78
CA PHE A 99 -1.21 25.20 -1.90
C PHE A 99 -0.78 25.27 -0.44
N LYS A 100 -1.44 26.14 0.33
CA LYS A 100 -1.26 26.21 1.78
C LYS A 100 -1.87 24.97 2.44
N ASN A 101 -1.35 24.59 3.60
CA ASN A 101 -1.90 23.50 4.43
C ASN A 101 -1.95 22.12 3.72
N VAL A 102 -0.98 21.85 2.85
CA VAL A 102 -0.79 20.53 2.23
C VAL A 102 0.52 19.94 2.75
N LYS A 103 0.43 18.80 3.43
CA LYS A 103 1.60 17.99 3.80
C LYS A 103 1.68 16.79 2.87
N ILE A 104 2.81 16.63 2.18
CA ILE A 104 3.08 15.42 1.40
C ILE A 104 3.39 14.27 2.36
N GLY A 105 2.72 13.15 2.17
CA GLY A 105 2.91 11.92 2.91
C GLY A 105 3.70 10.88 2.10
N GLU A 106 3.19 9.65 2.09
CA GLU A 106 3.83 8.51 1.44
C GLU A 106 3.90 8.68 -0.07
N LYS A 107 4.95 8.13 -0.66
CA LYS A 107 5.13 8.06 -2.11
C LYS A 107 5.25 6.62 -2.54
N TYR A 108 4.47 6.25 -3.54
CA TYR A 108 4.43 4.93 -4.13
C TYR A 108 4.53 5.08 -5.65
N LEU A 109 5.28 4.17 -6.27
CA LEU A 109 5.68 4.34 -7.66
C LEU A 109 5.65 3.04 -8.45
N TYR A 110 5.80 1.90 -7.76
CA TYR A 110 6.05 0.63 -8.40
C TYR A 110 4.78 0.00 -8.94
N THR A 111 3.79 -0.24 -8.06
CA THR A 111 2.50 -0.85 -8.42
C THR A 111 1.47 0.18 -8.88
N THR A 112 1.63 1.43 -8.44
CA THR A 112 0.81 2.58 -8.83
C THR A 112 1.65 3.83 -8.67
N ASN A 113 1.44 4.82 -9.54
CA ASN A 113 2.14 6.11 -9.46
C ASN A 113 1.30 7.11 -8.68
N GLY A 114 1.74 7.44 -7.47
CA GLY A 114 1.02 8.40 -6.64
C GLY A 114 1.68 8.72 -5.32
N PHE A 115 0.96 9.51 -4.53
CA PHE A 115 1.40 9.91 -3.20
C PHE A 115 0.20 10.22 -2.31
N SER A 116 0.38 10.20 -0.99
CA SER A 116 -0.62 10.69 -0.05
C SER A 116 -0.40 12.17 0.27
N ILE A 117 -1.48 12.88 0.58
CA ILE A 117 -1.43 14.24 1.12
C ILE A 117 -2.32 14.34 2.36
N THR A 118 -1.90 15.14 3.34
CA THR A 118 -2.76 15.58 4.43
C THR A 118 -3.19 17.02 4.16
N THR A 119 -4.49 17.23 3.97
CA THR A 119 -5.07 18.55 3.69
C THR A 119 -6.58 18.58 3.98
N ASP A 120 -7.21 19.74 3.83
CA ASP A 120 -8.66 19.88 3.94
C ASP A 120 -9.40 19.49 2.64
N ARG A 121 -10.69 19.20 2.76
CA ARG A 121 -11.54 18.75 1.64
C ARG A 121 -11.60 19.75 0.48
N ASN A 122 -11.57 21.06 0.75
CA ASN A 122 -11.64 22.07 -0.30
C ASN A 122 -10.33 22.15 -1.08
N THR A 123 -9.21 22.08 -0.37
CA THR A 123 -7.89 22.01 -0.99
C THR A 123 -7.71 20.73 -1.80
N ALA A 124 -8.15 19.58 -1.29
CA ALA A 124 -8.14 18.31 -2.03
C ALA A 124 -8.93 18.40 -3.36
N LYS A 125 -10.13 18.99 -3.35
CA LYS A 125 -10.92 19.24 -4.58
C LYS A 125 -10.23 20.16 -5.57
N LYS A 126 -9.51 21.19 -5.10
CA LYS A 126 -8.73 22.06 -6.02
C LYS A 126 -7.56 21.31 -6.64
N ILE A 127 -6.90 20.45 -5.86
CA ILE A 127 -5.80 19.60 -6.34
C ILE A 127 -6.29 18.59 -7.38
N SER A 128 -7.49 18.03 -7.22
CA SER A 128 -8.04 17.05 -8.17
C SER A 128 -8.27 17.59 -9.58
N LEU A 129 -8.35 18.91 -9.74
CA LEU A 129 -8.52 19.58 -11.02
C LEU A 129 -7.19 19.84 -11.75
N LEU A 130 -6.05 19.56 -11.12
CA LEU A 130 -4.74 19.80 -11.73
C LEU A 130 -4.45 18.80 -12.86
N PRO A 131 -3.78 19.23 -13.95
CA PRO A 131 -3.58 18.39 -15.13
C PRO A 131 -2.77 17.10 -14.89
N LEU A 132 -1.88 17.08 -13.89
CA LEU A 132 -1.03 15.92 -13.59
C LEU A 132 -1.66 14.96 -12.56
N ILE A 133 -2.86 15.28 -12.08
CA ILE A 133 -3.59 14.48 -11.10
C ILE A 133 -4.69 13.70 -11.82
N SER A 134 -4.59 12.37 -11.76
CA SER A 134 -5.53 11.45 -12.40
C SER A 134 -6.70 11.12 -11.48
N SER A 135 -6.46 11.03 -10.17
CA SER A 135 -7.49 10.75 -9.17
C SER A 135 -7.13 11.33 -7.81
N ILE A 136 -8.16 11.57 -6.99
CA ILE A 136 -7.99 11.80 -5.56
C ILE A 136 -9.11 11.08 -4.80
N SER A 137 -8.78 10.42 -3.69
CA SER A 137 -9.76 9.80 -2.79
C SER A 137 -9.35 9.98 -1.34
N GLU A 138 -10.31 10.11 -0.44
CA GLU A 138 -10.03 10.08 1.01
C GLU A 138 -9.48 8.69 1.36
N ALA A 139 -8.36 8.65 2.09
CA ALA A 139 -7.71 7.39 2.45
C ALA A 139 -8.57 6.61 3.44
N GLN A 140 -8.75 5.32 3.18
CA GLN A 140 -9.49 4.43 4.07
C GLN A 140 -8.64 4.00 5.28
N VAL A 141 -9.33 3.60 6.34
CA VAL A 141 -8.72 2.98 7.53
C VAL A 141 -9.25 1.55 7.63
N TYR A 142 -8.33 0.59 7.62
CA TYR A 142 -8.63 -0.83 7.65
C TYR A 142 -8.44 -1.40 9.05
N GLU A 143 -9.30 -2.36 9.42
CA GLU A 143 -9.22 -3.04 10.71
C GLU A 143 -8.66 -4.46 10.56
N LYS A 144 -8.01 -4.95 11.62
CA LYS A 144 -7.54 -6.34 11.68
C LYS A 144 -8.74 -7.28 11.65
N ARG A 145 -8.66 -8.32 10.83
CA ARG A 145 -9.67 -9.40 10.79
C ARG A 145 -9.04 -10.71 11.23
N VAL A 146 -9.62 -11.31 12.26
CA VAL A 146 -9.23 -12.65 12.72
C VAL A 146 -10.21 -13.65 12.13
N ASN A 147 -9.75 -14.45 11.17
CA ASN A 147 -10.51 -15.60 10.67
C ASN A 147 -9.77 -16.88 11.03
N ASN A 148 -10.51 -17.90 11.46
CA ASN A 148 -9.93 -19.21 11.72
C ASN A 148 -9.51 -19.89 10.42
N VAL A 149 -8.26 -20.38 10.35
CA VAL A 149 -7.77 -21.18 9.24
C VAL A 149 -8.47 -22.54 9.25
N ARG A 150 -8.99 -22.96 8.09
CA ARG A 150 -9.55 -24.32 7.89
C ARG A 150 -8.55 -25.18 7.11
N ASN A 151 -8.52 -26.48 7.41
CA ASN A 151 -7.80 -27.54 6.67
C ASN A 151 -6.26 -27.45 6.57
N ILE A 152 -5.56 -27.41 7.71
CA ILE A 152 -4.08 -27.56 7.76
C ILE A 152 -3.62 -28.98 7.33
N LEU A 153 -4.45 -30.00 7.56
CA LEU A 153 -4.09 -31.41 7.33
C LEU A 153 -3.82 -31.74 5.84
N GLU A 154 -4.60 -31.19 4.93
CA GLU A 154 -4.50 -31.44 3.49
C GLU A 154 -3.26 -30.75 2.88
N ILE A 155 -2.94 -29.54 3.37
CA ILE A 155 -1.74 -28.79 3.00
C ILE A 155 -0.48 -29.53 3.48
N ALA A 156 -0.51 -30.09 4.70
CA ALA A 156 0.58 -30.87 5.24
C ALA A 156 0.86 -32.16 4.42
N SER A 157 -0.16 -32.80 3.86
CA SER A 157 0.02 -33.95 2.97
C SER A 157 0.70 -33.59 1.65
N ILE A 158 0.27 -32.50 0.99
CA ILE A 158 0.86 -32.03 -0.28
C ILE A 158 2.34 -31.68 -0.07
N LYS A 159 2.64 -30.96 1.01
CA LYS A 159 4.01 -30.60 1.40
C LYS A 159 4.94 -31.81 1.47
N LYS A 160 4.47 -32.88 2.14
CA LYS A 160 5.24 -34.11 2.33
C LYS A 160 5.43 -34.88 1.03
N GLU A 161 4.43 -34.87 0.15
CA GLU A 161 4.47 -35.56 -1.14
C GLU A 161 5.49 -34.92 -2.10
N TYR A 162 5.52 -33.59 -2.18
CA TYR A 162 6.37 -32.87 -3.14
C TYR A 162 7.67 -32.31 -2.56
N GLY A 163 7.90 -32.46 -1.25
CA GLY A 163 9.11 -31.95 -0.58
C GLY A 163 9.22 -30.42 -0.60
N LEU A 164 8.11 -29.71 -0.72
CA LEU A 164 8.07 -28.25 -0.81
C LEU A 164 8.02 -27.65 0.59
N ASP A 165 8.94 -26.77 0.95
CA ASP A 165 8.99 -26.16 2.28
C ASP A 165 9.10 -24.62 2.25
N GLY A 166 9.04 -24.03 1.06
CA GLY A 166 9.15 -22.60 0.82
C GLY A 166 10.57 -22.07 0.75
N ALA A 167 11.60 -22.93 0.76
CA ALA A 167 12.98 -22.47 0.56
C ALA A 167 13.12 -21.64 -0.73
N GLY A 168 13.88 -20.55 -0.65
CA GLY A 168 14.05 -19.57 -1.73
C GLY A 168 12.86 -18.62 -1.95
N MET A 169 11.74 -18.77 -1.24
CA MET A 169 10.58 -17.88 -1.36
C MET A 169 10.57 -16.78 -0.29
N VAL A 170 10.04 -15.62 -0.64
CA VAL A 170 9.88 -14.47 0.27
C VAL A 170 8.41 -14.08 0.33
N VAL A 171 7.85 -14.00 1.54
CA VAL A 171 6.46 -13.60 1.79
C VAL A 171 6.43 -12.29 2.58
N ALA A 172 5.70 -11.28 2.10
CA ALA A 172 5.49 -10.03 2.81
C ALA A 172 4.26 -10.13 3.74
N VAL A 173 4.47 -9.91 5.03
CA VAL A 173 3.39 -9.89 6.03
C VAL A 173 3.11 -8.45 6.42
N LEU A 174 1.98 -7.93 5.92
CA LEU A 174 1.45 -6.61 6.23
C LEU A 174 0.45 -6.72 7.39
N ASP A 175 0.93 -6.59 8.63
CA ASP A 175 0.11 -6.82 9.83
C ASP A 175 0.59 -5.99 11.05
N SER A 176 0.31 -6.42 12.28
CA SER A 176 0.67 -5.74 13.53
C SER A 176 2.13 -5.90 13.94
N GLY A 177 2.92 -6.58 13.13
CA GLY A 177 4.33 -6.84 13.37
C GLY A 177 4.60 -8.29 13.75
N VAL A 178 5.78 -8.76 13.36
CA VAL A 178 6.27 -10.11 13.63
C VAL A 178 7.31 -10.09 14.73
N ASP A 179 7.15 -10.98 15.71
CA ASP A 179 8.19 -11.28 16.68
C ASP A 179 9.36 -12.04 16.07
N HIS A 180 10.33 -11.30 15.55
CA HIS A 180 11.59 -11.85 15.02
C HIS A 180 12.45 -12.56 16.07
N THR A 181 12.18 -12.42 17.37
CA THR A 181 12.91 -13.11 18.44
C THR A 181 12.22 -14.41 18.87
N HIS A 182 11.06 -14.74 18.29
CA HIS A 182 10.33 -15.95 18.64
C HIS A 182 11.15 -17.20 18.31
N LYS A 183 11.17 -18.17 19.24
CA LYS A 183 12.00 -19.39 19.13
C LYS A 183 11.74 -20.24 17.88
N ASP A 184 10.55 -20.11 17.28
CA ASP A 184 10.15 -20.84 16.07
C ASP A 184 10.33 -20.00 14.79
N MET A 185 10.94 -18.81 14.84
CA MET A 185 11.22 -18.00 13.64
C MET A 185 12.62 -18.29 13.08
N ASN A 186 12.82 -19.52 12.60
CA ASN A 186 14.11 -20.01 12.08
C ASN A 186 14.04 -20.40 10.59
N ILE A 187 15.21 -20.51 9.97
CA ILE A 187 15.42 -21.20 8.69
C ILE A 187 16.50 -22.25 8.92
N ASP A 188 16.32 -23.44 8.36
CA ASP A 188 17.31 -24.54 8.35
C ASP A 188 17.78 -24.92 6.94
N SER A 189 17.25 -24.25 5.91
CA SER A 189 17.71 -24.35 4.53
C SER A 189 18.81 -23.32 4.20
N ASP A 190 19.81 -23.75 3.42
CA ASP A 190 20.82 -22.85 2.86
C ASP A 190 20.31 -22.05 1.65
N ASN A 191 19.17 -22.46 1.07
CA ASN A 191 18.55 -21.78 -0.05
C ASN A 191 17.68 -20.61 0.42
N VAL A 192 18.33 -19.48 0.71
CA VAL A 192 17.68 -18.20 1.03
C VAL A 192 17.85 -17.20 -0.12
N LYS A 193 16.79 -16.44 -0.42
CA LYS A 193 16.77 -15.46 -1.51
C LYS A 193 17.37 -14.11 -1.10
N LEU A 194 17.14 -13.70 0.14
CA LEU A 194 17.50 -12.39 0.69
C LEU A 194 18.51 -12.56 1.83
N THR A 195 19.77 -12.32 1.52
CA THR A 195 20.83 -12.10 2.51
C THR A 195 20.84 -10.62 2.95
N GLU A 196 21.53 -10.30 4.03
CA GLU A 196 21.69 -8.90 4.48
C GLU A 196 22.32 -8.01 3.39
N GLU A 197 23.30 -8.53 2.64
CA GLU A 197 23.92 -7.83 1.52
C GLU A 197 22.92 -7.52 0.41
N ILE A 198 22.13 -8.53 0.00
CA ILE A 198 21.10 -8.37 -1.04
C ILE A 198 20.05 -7.34 -0.59
N VAL A 199 19.57 -7.43 0.65
CA VAL A 199 18.59 -6.49 1.21
C VAL A 199 19.15 -5.06 1.20
N ASN A 200 20.39 -4.87 1.64
CA ASN A 200 21.03 -3.55 1.62
C ASN A 200 21.21 -3.02 0.19
N GLY A 201 21.59 -3.88 -0.77
CA GLY A 201 21.67 -3.53 -2.19
C GLY A 201 20.33 -3.09 -2.77
N LEU A 202 19.26 -3.85 -2.51
CA LEU A 202 17.89 -3.52 -2.93
C LEU A 202 17.42 -2.21 -2.29
N LYS A 203 17.69 -2.00 -1.00
CA LYS A 203 17.37 -0.75 -0.32
C LYS A 203 18.09 0.45 -0.93
N SER A 204 19.39 0.34 -1.19
CA SER A 204 20.18 1.39 -1.83
C SER A 204 19.68 1.69 -3.24
N LYS A 205 19.42 0.66 -4.05
CA LYS A 205 18.87 0.78 -5.41
C LYS A 205 17.52 1.51 -5.41
N ASN A 206 16.64 1.15 -4.48
CA ASN A 206 15.29 1.68 -4.38
C ASN A 206 15.15 2.92 -3.47
N LYS A 207 16.26 3.46 -2.95
CA LYS A 207 16.29 4.61 -2.03
C LYS A 207 15.46 4.40 -0.75
N ILE A 208 15.38 3.17 -0.26
CA ILE A 208 14.73 2.81 1.01
C ILE A 208 15.75 3.02 2.13
N THR A 209 15.61 4.12 2.87
CA THR A 209 16.56 4.52 3.94
C THR A 209 16.25 3.95 5.32
N TYR A 210 15.15 3.22 5.45
CA TYR A 210 14.63 2.67 6.70
C TYR A 210 14.55 1.13 6.66
N GLY A 211 14.10 0.55 7.77
CA GLY A 211 14.00 -0.89 7.96
C GLY A 211 15.36 -1.55 8.23
N LYS A 212 15.32 -2.73 8.85
CA LYS A 212 16.52 -3.46 9.27
C LYS A 212 16.43 -4.94 8.91
N TYR A 213 17.59 -5.54 8.65
CA TYR A 213 17.77 -6.98 8.63
C TYR A 213 17.82 -7.51 10.06
N PHE A 214 17.07 -8.57 10.36
CA PHE A 214 17.05 -9.17 11.69
C PHE A 214 17.62 -10.60 11.68
N SER A 215 17.24 -11.40 10.68
CA SER A 215 17.71 -12.78 10.52
C SER A 215 17.41 -13.28 9.11
N SER A 216 17.89 -14.47 8.76
CA SER A 216 17.51 -15.11 7.50
C SER A 216 15.99 -15.33 7.41
N LYS A 217 15.31 -15.60 8.54
CA LYS A 217 13.84 -15.69 8.58
C LYS A 217 13.19 -14.34 8.34
N ILE A 218 13.69 -13.27 8.96
CA ILE A 218 13.14 -11.91 8.85
C ILE A 218 14.19 -10.98 8.21
N PRO A 219 14.37 -11.04 6.89
CA PRO A 219 15.43 -10.30 6.21
C PRO A 219 15.15 -8.80 6.10
N PHE A 220 13.91 -8.36 6.34
CA PHE A 220 13.56 -6.95 6.43
C PHE A 220 12.41 -6.77 7.41
N ALA A 221 12.48 -5.74 8.27
CA ALA A 221 11.33 -5.27 9.02
C ALA A 221 11.30 -3.75 9.16
N TYR A 222 10.10 -3.17 9.04
CA TYR A 222 9.83 -1.76 9.30
C TYR A 222 8.40 -1.56 9.80
N ASN A 223 8.21 -0.58 10.68
CA ASN A 223 6.90 -0.16 11.17
C ASN A 223 6.48 1.12 10.45
N TYR A 224 5.65 0.95 9.43
CA TYR A 224 5.08 2.02 8.61
C TYR A 224 4.06 2.85 9.40
N ALA A 225 3.37 2.25 10.37
CA ALA A 225 2.37 2.95 11.16
C ALA A 225 2.96 4.00 12.11
N ASP A 226 4.17 3.73 12.63
CA ASP A 226 4.85 4.57 13.63
C ASP A 226 6.24 5.06 13.17
N ASP A 227 6.53 4.95 11.86
CA ASP A 227 7.79 5.33 11.21
C ASP A 227 9.06 4.85 11.92
N SER A 228 9.09 3.58 12.34
CA SER A 228 10.14 3.03 13.21
C SER A 228 10.80 1.76 12.67
N SER A 229 12.14 1.72 12.70
CA SER A 229 12.91 0.51 12.40
C SER A 229 13.23 -0.35 13.64
N ASN A 230 12.89 0.14 14.84
CA ASN A 230 13.22 -0.53 16.10
C ASN A 230 11.99 -1.20 16.73
N VAL A 231 10.80 -0.60 16.55
CA VAL A 231 9.56 -1.10 17.13
C VAL A 231 8.76 -1.81 16.03
N VAL A 232 9.22 -2.99 15.65
CA VAL A 232 8.66 -3.80 14.55
C VAL A 232 7.80 -4.97 15.05
N ARG A 233 7.57 -5.04 16.36
CA ARG A 233 6.73 -6.01 17.05
C ARG A 233 5.47 -5.33 17.58
N ASP A 234 4.39 -6.08 17.70
CA ASP A 234 3.26 -5.67 18.52
C ASP A 234 3.70 -5.64 19.98
N THR A 235 3.43 -4.54 20.69
CA THR A 235 3.79 -4.37 22.10
C THR A 235 2.57 -4.26 23.01
N LEU A 236 1.36 -4.27 22.44
CA LEU A 236 0.12 -4.01 23.17
C LEU A 236 -0.49 -5.31 23.73
N LYS A 237 0.19 -5.91 24.72
CA LYS A 237 -0.14 -7.22 25.32
C LYS A 237 -1.57 -7.35 25.85
N GLU A 238 -2.18 -6.24 26.26
CA GLU A 238 -3.52 -6.21 26.85
C GLU A 238 -4.65 -6.23 25.79
N ARG A 239 -4.33 -6.13 24.49
CA ARG A 239 -5.35 -6.20 23.43
C ARG A 239 -5.65 -7.65 23.06
N ALA A 240 -6.92 -7.96 22.82
CA ALA A 240 -7.36 -9.28 22.35
C ALA A 240 -6.74 -9.67 20.99
N ASP A 241 -6.32 -8.68 20.20
CA ASP A 241 -5.70 -8.84 18.89
C ASP A 241 -4.17 -8.69 18.92
N PHE A 242 -3.58 -8.82 20.11
CA PHE A 242 -2.13 -8.77 20.33
C PHE A 242 -1.42 -9.88 19.55
N SER A 243 -0.29 -9.54 18.95
CA SER A 243 0.59 -10.50 18.25
C SER A 243 -0.08 -11.16 17.01
N HIS A 244 -1.12 -10.53 16.45
CA HIS A 244 -1.78 -11.00 15.23
C HIS A 244 -0.79 -11.25 14.09
N GLY A 245 0.12 -10.30 13.83
CA GLY A 245 1.15 -10.45 12.80
C GLY A 245 2.09 -11.63 13.04
N THR A 246 2.51 -11.88 14.29
CA THR A 246 3.32 -13.06 14.64
C THR A 246 2.54 -14.37 14.42
N HIS A 247 1.25 -14.39 14.75
CA HIS A 247 0.41 -15.57 14.51
C HIS A 247 0.25 -15.86 13.01
N VAL A 248 -0.03 -14.83 12.20
CA VAL A 248 -0.07 -14.93 10.73
C VAL A 248 1.26 -15.42 10.16
N ALA A 249 2.37 -14.80 10.57
CA ALA A 249 3.72 -15.22 10.18
C ALA A 249 4.03 -16.67 10.61
N GLY A 250 3.49 -17.12 11.75
CA GLY A 250 3.63 -18.48 12.24
C GLY A 250 2.92 -19.51 11.36
N ILE A 251 1.70 -19.21 10.91
CA ILE A 251 0.96 -20.04 9.95
C ILE A 251 1.76 -20.19 8.64
N ILE A 252 2.35 -19.09 8.17
CA ILE A 252 3.13 -19.07 6.95
C ILE A 252 4.41 -19.88 7.12
N GLY A 253 5.28 -19.50 8.07
CA GLY A 253 6.67 -19.93 8.03
C GLY A 253 7.33 -20.14 9.39
N ALA A 254 6.58 -20.47 10.44
CA ALA A 254 7.20 -20.98 11.67
C ALA A 254 8.01 -22.26 11.35
N ASN A 255 9.21 -22.35 11.91
CA ASN A 255 10.08 -23.51 11.81
C ASN A 255 10.64 -23.82 13.20
N THR A 256 9.97 -24.73 13.88
CA THR A 256 10.38 -25.16 15.20
C THR A 256 11.56 -26.14 15.13
N LYS A 257 12.52 -25.98 16.05
CA LYS A 257 13.62 -26.93 16.24
C LYS A 257 13.30 -27.96 17.33
N ASP A 258 12.42 -27.62 18.28
CA ASP A 258 12.15 -28.42 19.48
C ASP A 258 10.67 -28.28 19.92
N GLY A 259 9.78 -29.11 19.35
CA GLY A 259 8.42 -29.32 19.86
C GLY A 259 7.47 -28.10 19.84
N GLY A 260 7.72 -27.11 18.98
CA GLY A 260 6.87 -25.95 18.74
C GLY A 260 5.96 -26.09 17.51
N VAL A 261 5.72 -24.98 16.81
CA VAL A 261 4.84 -24.95 15.63
C VAL A 261 5.66 -24.93 14.33
N THR A 262 5.19 -25.68 13.33
CA THR A 262 5.70 -25.63 11.97
C THR A 262 4.61 -25.06 11.06
N GLY A 263 4.93 -23.97 10.36
CA GLY A 263 4.09 -23.35 9.36
C GLY A 263 4.02 -24.16 8.06
N ILE A 264 3.23 -23.66 7.12
CA ILE A 264 3.03 -24.26 5.80
C ILE A 264 4.37 -24.31 5.03
N ALA A 265 5.07 -23.18 4.99
CA ALA A 265 6.32 -22.93 4.28
C ALA A 265 7.45 -22.54 5.28
N PRO A 266 7.94 -23.49 6.10
CA PRO A 266 8.86 -23.22 7.20
C PRO A 266 10.22 -22.66 6.77
N ASN A 267 10.61 -22.79 5.51
CA ASN A 267 11.85 -22.22 4.98
C ASN A 267 11.65 -20.98 4.10
N ALA A 268 10.42 -20.47 3.99
CA ALA A 268 10.18 -19.16 3.41
C ALA A 268 10.71 -18.03 4.31
N GLN A 269 11.24 -16.99 3.70
CA GLN A 269 11.60 -15.75 4.39
C GLN A 269 10.36 -14.86 4.53
N ILE A 270 10.30 -14.04 5.57
CA ILE A 270 9.16 -13.18 5.89
C ILE A 270 9.62 -11.72 5.97
N LEU A 271 9.12 -10.86 5.08
CA LEU A 271 9.26 -9.42 5.21
C LEU A 271 8.21 -8.92 6.22
N ASN A 272 8.65 -8.34 7.32
CA ASN A 272 7.76 -7.82 8.36
C ASN A 272 7.41 -6.36 8.08
N MET A 273 6.25 -6.15 7.46
CA MET A 273 5.77 -4.86 6.99
C MET A 273 4.69 -4.34 7.94
N LYS A 274 5.08 -3.86 9.12
CA LYS A 274 4.12 -3.53 10.19
C LYS A 274 3.30 -2.27 9.83
N ILE A 275 1.99 -2.42 9.66
CA ILE A 275 1.04 -1.38 9.22
C ILE A 275 0.01 -0.98 10.30
N PHE A 276 -0.10 -1.73 11.40
CA PHE A 276 -0.93 -1.34 12.55
C PHE A 276 -0.09 -0.69 13.65
N SER A 277 -0.54 0.43 14.20
CA SER A 277 0.18 1.19 15.22
C SER A 277 0.18 0.49 16.59
N ASN A 278 1.24 0.76 17.38
CA ASN A 278 1.27 0.47 18.82
C ASN A 278 0.67 1.60 19.66
N ASN A 279 0.16 2.67 19.05
CA ASN A 279 -0.57 3.73 19.72
C ASN A 279 -2.08 3.39 19.73
N PRO A 280 -2.70 3.13 20.90
CA PRO A 280 -4.12 2.80 20.97
C PRO A 280 -5.04 3.94 20.52
N LYS A 281 -4.53 5.17 20.39
CA LYS A 281 -5.28 6.31 19.85
C LYS A 281 -5.33 6.35 18.32
N VAL A 282 -4.59 5.47 17.65
CA VAL A 282 -4.55 5.35 16.18
C VAL A 282 -5.04 3.96 15.82
N PRO A 283 -6.37 3.73 15.81
CA PRO A 283 -6.92 2.44 15.46
C PRO A 283 -6.78 2.18 13.94
N GLY A 284 -6.61 0.91 13.60
CA GLY A 284 -6.54 0.47 12.21
C GLY A 284 -5.21 0.74 11.51
N ALA A 285 -5.18 0.43 10.23
CA ALA A 285 -4.08 0.69 9.31
C ALA A 285 -4.56 1.67 8.24
N SER A 286 -3.84 2.77 8.07
CA SER A 286 -4.18 3.75 7.03
C SER A 286 -3.78 3.23 5.65
N GLU A 287 -4.63 3.47 4.66
CA GLU A 287 -4.43 3.02 3.28
C GLU A 287 -3.08 3.46 2.70
N ASP A 288 -2.60 4.67 2.99
CA ASP A 288 -1.33 5.17 2.46
C ASP A 288 -0.13 4.35 2.97
N LYS A 289 -0.14 3.97 4.25
CA LYS A 289 0.85 3.07 4.86
C LYS A 289 0.77 1.66 4.28
N ILE A 290 -0.44 1.16 3.98
CA ILE A 290 -0.62 -0.15 3.33
C ILE A 290 -0.05 -0.13 1.92
N VAL A 291 -0.44 0.85 1.10
CA VAL A 291 0.05 0.98 -0.28
C VAL A 291 1.56 1.17 -0.30
N LYS A 292 2.11 1.96 0.63
CA LYS A 292 3.55 2.12 0.78
C LYS A 292 4.27 0.81 1.11
N ALA A 293 3.71 0.03 2.04
CA ALA A 293 4.26 -1.27 2.41
C ALA A 293 4.22 -2.27 1.24
N ILE A 294 3.16 -2.27 0.43
CA ILE A 294 3.08 -3.08 -0.79
C ILE A 294 4.15 -2.66 -1.79
N ASP A 295 4.29 -1.35 -2.04
CA ASP A 295 5.29 -0.78 -2.96
C ASP A 295 6.72 -1.19 -2.55
N ASP A 296 7.05 -1.15 -1.26
CA ASP A 296 8.35 -1.60 -0.76
C ASP A 296 8.52 -3.12 -0.80
N ALA A 297 7.47 -3.91 -0.51
CA ALA A 297 7.54 -5.37 -0.55
C ALA A 297 7.94 -5.86 -1.95
N VAL A 298 7.34 -5.28 -2.99
CA VAL A 298 7.68 -5.60 -4.39
C VAL A 298 9.13 -5.20 -4.70
N LYS A 299 9.55 -3.99 -4.30
CA LYS A 299 10.94 -3.52 -4.47
C LYS A 299 11.98 -4.36 -3.73
N LEU A 300 11.59 -4.98 -2.62
CA LEU A 300 12.42 -5.89 -1.83
C LEU A 300 12.37 -7.33 -2.35
N GLY A 301 11.59 -7.60 -3.41
CA GLY A 301 11.55 -8.90 -4.07
C GLY A 301 10.67 -9.94 -3.37
N ALA A 302 9.59 -9.51 -2.70
CA ALA A 302 8.55 -10.41 -2.24
C ALA A 302 7.94 -11.20 -3.40
N ASP A 303 7.70 -12.49 -3.18
CA ASP A 303 7.01 -13.40 -4.11
C ASP A 303 5.50 -13.48 -3.82
N LEU A 304 5.11 -13.21 -2.57
CA LEU A 304 3.73 -13.19 -2.06
C LEU A 304 3.50 -12.03 -1.11
#